data_AF-A0A4R5H3C1-F1
#
_entry.id   AF-A0A4R5H3C1-F1
#
_cell.length_a   1.000
_cell.length_b   1.000
_cell.length_c   1.000
_cell.angle_alpha   90.00
_cell.angle_beta   90.00
_cell.angle_gamma   90.00
#
_symmetry.space_group_name_H-M   'P 1'
#
loop_
_entity.id
_entity.type
_entity.pdbx_description
1 polymer ?
#
loop_
_entity_poly.entity_id
_entity_poly.type
_entity_poly.pdbx_seq_one_letter_code
_entity_poly.pdbx_strand_id
1 'polypeptide(L)'
;MGRRTKINVALLKAMRKEAGLTQKELASRIGISRETVSAIENEKPETINSIEAEVVSAWHITCQQRVSSDTGAEFLGHIMKYFGFSEQNIINMAKKLSGATKRD
;
A
#
# COMPACT_ATOMS: atom_id res chain seq x y z
N MET A 1 -20.15 -8.32 8.19
CA MET A 1 -19.06 -7.34 8.28
C MET A 1 -17.77 -8.10 8.56
N GLY A 2 -16.94 -8.34 7.55
CA GLY A 2 -15.70 -9.11 7.70
C GLY A 2 -14.74 -8.43 8.68
N ARG A 3 -14.13 -9.21 9.57
CA ARG A 3 -13.21 -8.73 10.61
C ARG A 3 -12.05 -7.99 9.95
N ARG A 4 -11.98 -6.66 10.09
CA ARG A 4 -10.81 -5.88 9.70
C ARG A 4 -9.61 -6.43 10.48
N THR A 5 -8.63 -6.99 9.79
CA THR A 5 -7.35 -7.41 10.39
C THR A 5 -6.67 -6.17 10.98
N LYS A 6 -6.17 -6.26 12.23
CA LYS A 6 -5.53 -5.14 12.92
C LYS A 6 -4.26 -4.73 12.16
N ILE A 7 -4.11 -3.43 11.88
CA ILE A 7 -2.92 -2.87 11.23
C ILE A 7 -1.71 -3.02 12.17
N ASN A 8 -0.59 -3.48 11.62
CA ASN A 8 0.67 -3.58 12.36
C ASN A 8 1.43 -2.24 12.28
N VAL A 9 1.20 -1.37 13.26
CA VAL A 9 1.79 -0.03 13.33
C VAL A 9 3.31 -0.07 13.51
N ALA A 10 3.81 -1.02 14.30
CA ALA A 10 5.25 -1.20 14.51
C ALA A 10 5.97 -1.49 13.18
N LEU A 11 5.36 -2.30 12.32
CA LEU A 11 5.89 -2.58 10.98
C LEU A 11 5.89 -1.33 10.10
N LEU A 12 4.80 -0.56 10.03
CA LEU A 12 4.73 0.68 9.24
C LEU A 12 5.82 1.68 9.64
N LYS A 13 6.06 1.81 10.94
CA LYS A 13 7.12 2.67 11.50
C LYS A 13 8.51 2.17 11.13
N ALA A 14 8.76 0.86 11.19
CA ALA A 14 10.02 0.25 10.79
C ALA A 14 10.30 0.49 9.30
N MET A 15 9.32 0.20 8.44
CA MET A 15 9.41 0.43 6.99
C MET A 15 9.77 1.88 6.66
N ARG A 16 9.14 2.87 7.31
CA ARG A 16 9.49 4.27 7.09
C ARG A 16 10.95 4.57 7.45
N LYS A 17 11.41 4.06 8.58
CA LYS A 17 12.79 4.27 9.04
C LYS A 17 13.81 3.60 8.12
N GLU A 18 13.53 2.37 7.67
CA GLU A 18 14.34 1.65 6.69
C GLU A 18 14.39 2.37 5.34
N ALA A 19 13.28 3.01 4.96
CA ALA A 19 13.22 3.87 3.78
C ALA A 19 14.01 5.18 3.92
N GLY A 20 14.60 5.47 5.09
CA GLY A 20 15.34 6.70 5.36
C GLY A 20 14.46 7.96 5.39
N LEU A 21 13.14 7.81 5.52
CA LEU A 21 12.20 8.94 5.48
C LEU A 21 11.90 9.47 6.88
N THR A 22 11.86 10.78 7.04
CA THR A 22 11.23 11.43 8.20
C THR A 22 9.70 11.28 8.11
N GLN A 23 9.00 11.50 9.24
CA GLN A 23 7.53 11.51 9.25
C GLN A 23 6.95 12.58 8.31
N LYS A 24 7.58 13.77 8.24
CA LYS A 24 7.16 14.87 7.36
C LYS A 24 7.32 14.50 5.88
N GLU A 25 8.42 13.85 5.54
CA GLU A 25 8.72 13.40 4.18
C GLU A 25 7.78 12.30 3.69
N LEU A 26 7.43 11.36 4.56
CA LEU A 26 6.42 10.36 4.26
C LEU A 26 5.05 11.02 4.08
N ALA A 27 4.64 11.85 5.05
CA ALA A 27 3.36 12.56 5.03
C ALA A 27 3.17 13.35 3.72
N SER A 28 4.22 14.07 3.30
CA SER A 28 4.22 14.84 2.05
C SER A 28 4.07 13.97 0.81
N ARG A 29 4.61 12.75 0.81
CA ARG A 29 4.51 11.80 -0.32
C ARG A 29 3.15 11.13 -0.42
N ILE A 30 2.50 10.85 0.72
CA ILE A 30 1.21 10.16 0.76
C ILE A 30 0.02 11.12 0.86
N GLY A 31 0.25 12.43 0.95
CA GLY A 31 -0.80 13.44 0.96
C GLY A 31 -1.56 13.58 2.28
N ILE A 32 -0.91 13.28 3.43
CA ILE A 32 -1.50 13.48 4.76
C ILE A 32 -0.66 14.44 5.61
N SER A 33 -1.16 14.82 6.80
CA SER A 33 -0.38 15.65 7.72
C SER A 33 0.71 14.84 8.44
N ARG A 34 1.80 15.51 8.84
CA ARG A 34 2.85 14.90 9.67
C ARG A 34 2.28 14.44 11.02
N GLU A 35 1.30 15.16 11.54
CA GLU A 35 0.58 14.88 12.77
C GLU A 35 -0.20 13.57 12.64
N THR A 36 -0.84 13.32 11.50
CA THR A 36 -1.52 12.05 11.19
C THR A 36 -0.52 10.89 11.18
N VAL A 37 0.65 11.04 10.53
CA VAL A 37 1.73 10.03 10.56
C VAL A 37 2.17 9.76 12.00
N SER A 38 2.37 10.81 12.81
CA SER A 38 2.74 10.67 14.22
C SER A 38 1.65 9.97 15.04
N ALA A 39 0.38 10.31 14.84
CA ALA A 39 -0.74 9.69 15.54
C ALA A 39 -0.87 8.19 15.19
N ILE A 40 -0.66 7.83 13.92
CA ILE A 40 -0.59 6.43 13.47
C ILE A 40 0.56 5.72 14.18
N GLU A 41 1.79 6.25 14.14
CA GLU A 41 2.99 5.62 14.74
C GLU A 41 2.96 5.51 16.27
N ASN A 42 2.06 6.24 16.93
CA ASN A 42 1.83 6.21 18.37
C ASN A 42 0.52 5.49 18.73
N GLU A 43 -0.09 4.76 17.78
CA GLU A 43 -1.30 3.95 17.97
C GLU A 43 -2.48 4.73 18.58
N LYS A 44 -2.67 5.99 18.18
CA LYS A 44 -3.79 6.81 18.64
C LYS A 44 -5.12 6.18 18.22
N PRO A 45 -5.97 5.70 19.15
CA PRO A 45 -7.14 4.87 18.83
C PRO A 45 -8.08 5.51 17.81
N GLU A 46 -8.34 6.81 17.95
CA GLU A 46 -9.16 7.61 17.06
C GLU A 46 -8.65 7.57 15.62
N THR A 47 -7.33 7.68 15.43
CA THR A 47 -6.69 7.69 14.11
C THR A 47 -6.60 6.28 13.53
N ILE A 48 -6.29 5.28 14.35
CA ILE A 48 -6.22 3.88 13.91
C ILE A 48 -7.59 3.36 13.48
N ASN A 49 -8.67 3.80 14.12
CA ASN A 49 -10.02 3.39 13.76
C ASN A 49 -10.54 4.08 12.49
N SER A 50 -10.01 5.25 12.14
CA SER A 50 -10.42 6.05 10.98
C SER A 50 -9.42 6.01 9.83
N ILE A 51 -8.34 5.22 9.92
CA ILE A 51 -7.33 5.15 8.86
C ILE A 51 -7.91 4.44 7.64
N GLU A 52 -7.87 5.12 6.50
CA GLU A 52 -8.32 4.57 5.23
C GLU A 52 -7.28 3.61 4.64
N ALA A 53 -7.75 2.59 3.93
CA ALA A 53 -6.89 1.59 3.29
C ALA A 53 -5.92 2.21 2.27
N GLU A 54 -6.32 3.32 1.65
CA GLU A 54 -5.49 4.10 0.73
C GLU A 54 -4.23 4.63 1.42
N VAL A 55 -4.36 5.14 2.66
CA VAL A 55 -3.22 5.65 3.44
C VAL A 55 -2.23 4.53 3.75
N VAL A 56 -2.73 3.36 4.16
CA VAL A 56 -1.88 2.19 4.46
C VAL A 56 -1.15 1.71 3.20
N SER A 57 -1.86 1.67 2.07
CA SER A 57 -1.30 1.24 0.78
C SER A 57 -0.24 2.21 0.28
N ALA A 58 -0.53 3.52 0.31
CA ALA A 58 0.40 4.57 -0.09
C ALA A 58 1.64 4.60 0.81
N TRP A 59 1.48 4.38 2.13
CA TRP A 59 2.59 4.24 3.06
C TRP A 59 3.49 3.08 2.68
N HIS A 60 2.90 1.90 2.44
CA HIS A 60 3.65 0.71 2.05
C HIS A 60 4.43 0.94 0.75
N ILE A 61 3.77 1.41 -0.30
CA ILE A 61 4.39 1.72 -1.61
C ILE A 61 5.52 2.74 -1.45
N THR A 62 5.32 3.78 -0.64
CA THR A 62 6.31 4.85 -0.45
C THR A 62 7.53 4.38 0.33
N CYS A 63 7.35 3.48 1.30
CA CYS A 63 8.44 2.97 2.14
C CYS A 63 9.15 1.74 1.54
N GLN A 64 8.55 1.05 0.59
CA GLN A 64 9.16 -0.10 -0.05
C GLN A 64 10.28 0.37 -0.99
N GLN A 65 11.52 0.37 -0.51
CA GLN A 65 12.69 0.74 -1.32
C GLN A 65 12.93 -0.31 -2.42
N ARG A 66 12.97 0.16 -3.67
CA ARG A 66 13.31 -0.59 -4.90
C ARG A 66 12.58 -1.94 -5.03
N VAL A 67 11.31 -1.87 -5.43
CA VAL A 67 10.53 -3.03 -5.88
C VAL A 67 11.31 -3.73 -7.00
N SER A 68 11.81 -4.95 -6.76
CA SER A 68 12.09 -5.86 -7.87
C SER A 68 10.74 -6.26 -8.48
N SER A 69 10.68 -6.43 -9.81
CA SER A 69 9.44 -6.64 -10.56
C SER A 69 8.55 -7.77 -10.02
N ASP A 70 9.14 -8.78 -9.38
CA ASP A 70 8.42 -9.96 -8.88
C ASP A 70 7.61 -9.67 -7.60
N THR A 71 8.16 -8.90 -6.65
CA THR A 71 7.43 -8.55 -5.41
C THR A 71 6.30 -7.56 -5.67
N GLY A 72 6.43 -6.73 -6.72
CA GLY A 72 5.36 -5.82 -7.15
C GLY A 72 4.12 -6.58 -7.63
N ALA A 73 4.30 -7.69 -8.35
CA ALA A 73 3.21 -8.53 -8.84
C ALA A 73 2.49 -9.28 -7.70
N GLU A 74 3.24 -9.80 -6.73
CA GLU A 74 2.65 -10.45 -5.54
C GLU A 74 1.85 -9.44 -4.70
N PHE A 75 2.37 -8.22 -4.49
CA PHE A 75 1.65 -7.18 -3.77
C PHE A 75 0.39 -6.72 -4.52
N LEU A 76 0.47 -6.52 -5.84
CA LEU A 76 -0.70 -6.21 -6.66
C LEU A 76 -1.77 -7.31 -6.54
N GLY A 77 -1.35 -8.59 -6.55
CA GLY A 77 -2.22 -9.74 -6.32
C GLY A 77 -2.87 -9.73 -4.94
N HIS A 78 -2.12 -9.40 -3.89
CA HIS A 78 -2.62 -9.28 -2.52
C HIS A 78 -3.63 -8.14 -2.35
N ILE A 79 -3.34 -6.95 -2.91
CA ILE A 79 -4.24 -5.80 -2.91
C ILE A 79 -5.51 -6.11 -3.71
N MET A 80 -5.39 -6.70 -4.90
CA MET A 80 -6.54 -7.06 -5.72
C MET A 80 -7.44 -8.12 -5.04
N LYS A 81 -6.85 -9.10 -4.36
CA LYS A 81 -7.59 -10.08 -3.55
C LYS A 81 -8.26 -9.44 -2.34
N TYR A 82 -7.60 -8.49 -1.68
CA TYR A 82 -8.15 -7.72 -0.55
C TYR A 82 -9.39 -6.90 -0.95
N PHE A 83 -9.42 -6.37 -2.17
CA PHE A 83 -10.56 -5.61 -2.71
C PHE A 83 -11.56 -6.47 -3.51
N GLY A 84 -11.38 -7.79 -3.57
CA GLY A 84 -12.31 -8.72 -4.22
C GLY A 84 -12.24 -8.75 -5.75
N PHE A 85 -11.19 -8.21 -6.37
CA PHE A 85 -10.94 -8.38 -7.79
C PHE A 85 -10.46 -9.81 -8.04
N SER A 86 -11.18 -10.56 -8.88
CA SER A 86 -10.86 -11.96 -9.16
C SER A 86 -9.61 -12.10 -10.02
N GLU A 87 -8.86 -13.19 -9.82
CA GLU A 87 -7.68 -13.57 -10.62
C GLU A 87 -7.97 -13.56 -12.13
N GLN A 88 -9.22 -13.84 -12.52
CA GLN A 88 -9.67 -13.83 -13.91
C GLN A 88 -9.60 -12.43 -14.55
N ASN A 89 -9.88 -11.36 -13.80
CA ASN A 89 -9.80 -9.98 -14.31
C ASN A 89 -8.35 -9.56 -14.57
N ILE A 90 -7.42 -10.04 -13.75
CA ILE A 90 -5.97 -9.83 -13.92
C ILE A 90 -5.48 -10.57 -15.16
N ILE A 91 -5.86 -11.85 -15.31
CA ILE A 91 -5.53 -12.65 -16.50
C ILE A 91 -6.08 -11.98 -17.77
N ASN A 92 -7.31 -11.47 -17.72
CA ASN A 92 -7.93 -10.79 -18.86
C ASN A 92 -7.22 -9.47 -19.20
N MET A 93 -6.78 -8.71 -18.20
CA MET A 93 -6.03 -7.46 -18.38
C MET A 93 -4.60 -7.73 -18.89
N ALA A 94 -3.91 -8.74 -18.35
CA ALA A 94 -2.60 -9.18 -18.81
C ALA A 94 -2.66 -9.68 -20.26
N LYS A 95 -3.69 -10.45 -20.64
CA LYS A 95 -3.95 -10.86 -22.02
C LYS A 95 -4.23 -9.68 -22.95
N LYS A 96 -4.94 -8.66 -22.46
CA LYS A 96 -5.24 -7.44 -23.23
C LYS A 96 -3.98 -6.59 -23.46
N LEU A 97 -3.07 -6.54 -22.49
CA LEU A 97 -1.79 -5.84 -22.58
C LEU A 97 -0.76 -6.60 -23.42
N SER A 98 -0.72 -7.93 -23.35
CA SER A 98 0.16 -8.75 -24.20
C SER A 98 -0.33 -8.86 -25.64
N GLY A 99 -1.64 -8.75 -25.88
CA GLY A 99 -2.24 -8.71 -27.22
C GLY A 99 -2.09 -7.38 -27.95
N ALA A 100 -1.75 -6.27 -27.27
CA ALA A 100 -1.60 -4.94 -27.87
C ALA A 100 -0.26 -4.72 -28.59
N THR A 101 0.65 -5.71 -28.55
CA THR A 101 2.00 -5.62 -29.15
C THR A 101 2.11 -6.26 -30.55
N LYS A 102 0.99 -6.53 -31.23
CA LYS A 102 1.00 -6.79 -32.67
C LYS A 102 0.26 -5.68 -33.41
N ARG A 103 1.02 -4.64 -33.75
CA ARG A 103 0.76 -3.81 -34.93
C ARG A 103 1.52 -4.46 -36.08
N ASP A 104 0.78 -5.06 -37.00
CA ASP A 104 1.06 -5.06 -38.44
C ASP A 104 -0.27 -4.73 -39.12
#